data_AF-A0A3E0QUJ8-F1
#
_entry.id   AF-A0A3E0QUJ8-F1
#
_cell.length_a   1.000
_cell.length_b   1.000
_cell.length_c   1.000
_cell.angle_alpha   90.00
_cell.angle_beta   90.00
_cell.angle_gamma   90.00
#
_symmetry.space_group_name_H-M   'P 1'
#
loop_
_entity.id
_entity.type
_entity.pdbx_description
1 polymer ?
#
loop_
_entity_poly.entity_id
_entity_poly.type
_entity_poly.pdbx_seq_one_letter_code
_entity_poly.pdbx_strand_id
1 'polypeptide(L)'
;MEEALERGRYEGGELLLEQAVPAGFTLGDLTLQDVIAAGVDALRPRLLPLIDAAGVFHEFEAALAEGRPLSVVRLGDGELLALSHDRVYEAAVVRREAPFLAGAGMAVPDHAARDRLAAAVRQASIVGVPLSRRRHYGPLLGPALAGNGIDIRSLRLTESTINYSLYQTGLLARLMQGRRLLVIGNAAPGTAARLAAAGYAVTGVISPVRGFADIDRVIGEAAAARDSYDLALVAAGIPAVVIAAALAAEFGKAALDFGHLADHIAARPPGEI
;
A
#
# COMPACT_ATOMS: atom_id res chain seq x y z
N MET A 1 -31.89 -6.37 17.06
CA MET A 1 -30.79 -5.64 16.41
C MET A 1 -30.11 -4.71 17.40
N GLU A 2 -30.88 -3.85 18.07
CA GLU A 2 -30.38 -2.96 19.13
C GLU A 2 -29.74 -3.73 20.31
N GLU A 3 -30.40 -4.76 20.82
CA GLU A 3 -29.85 -5.64 21.87
C GLU A 3 -28.56 -6.36 21.43
N ALA A 4 -28.45 -6.77 20.15
CA ALA A 4 -27.24 -7.40 19.62
C ALA A 4 -26.10 -6.38 19.44
N LEU A 5 -26.43 -5.13 19.10
CA LEU A 5 -25.47 -4.02 19.03
C LEU A 5 -24.97 -3.63 20.43
N GLU A 6 -25.88 -3.55 21.40
CA GLU A 6 -25.57 -3.25 22.80
C GLU A 6 -24.68 -4.33 23.41
N ARG A 7 -25.07 -5.60 23.24
CA ARG A 7 -24.26 -6.74 23.64
C ARG A 7 -22.88 -6.73 22.98
N GLY A 8 -22.82 -6.46 21.67
CA GLY A 8 -21.55 -6.35 20.95
C GLY A 8 -20.66 -5.20 21.43
N ARG A 9 -21.25 -4.06 21.82
CA ARG A 9 -20.51 -2.93 22.42
C ARG A 9 -19.95 -3.29 23.80
N TYR A 10 -20.76 -3.94 24.64
CA TYR A 10 -20.31 -4.36 25.96
C TYR A 10 -19.21 -5.42 25.86
N GLU A 11 -19.47 -6.54 25.16
CA GLU A 11 -18.52 -7.64 25.01
C GLU A 11 -17.23 -7.22 24.27
N GLY A 12 -17.32 -6.23 23.37
CA GLY A 12 -16.19 -5.77 22.55
C GLY A 12 -15.31 -4.68 23.16
N GLY A 13 -15.77 -3.97 24.19
CA GLY A 13 -15.09 -2.78 24.71
C GLY A 13 -15.27 -2.55 26.20
N GLU A 14 -16.52 -2.40 26.66
CA GLU A 14 -16.79 -2.08 28.08
C GLU A 14 -16.37 -3.21 29.01
N LEU A 15 -16.55 -4.47 28.63
CA LEU A 15 -16.10 -5.63 29.42
C LEU A 15 -14.57 -5.64 29.58
N LEU A 16 -13.82 -5.30 28.53
CA LEU A 16 -12.35 -5.21 28.61
C LEU A 16 -11.92 -4.08 29.54
N LEU A 17 -12.66 -2.96 29.52
CA LEU A 17 -12.43 -1.85 30.42
C LEU A 17 -12.75 -2.25 31.87
N GLU A 18 -13.91 -2.85 32.13
CA GLU A 18 -14.33 -3.36 33.45
C GLU A 18 -13.26 -4.28 34.05
N GLN A 19 -12.71 -5.20 33.26
CA GLN A 19 -11.64 -6.11 33.68
C GLN A 19 -10.30 -5.40 33.95
N ALA A 20 -10.06 -4.25 33.34
CA ALA A 20 -8.83 -3.48 33.52
C ALA A 20 -8.86 -2.53 34.72
N VAL A 21 -10.05 -2.23 35.28
CA VAL A 21 -10.18 -1.38 36.47
C VAL A 21 -9.62 -2.10 37.71
N PRO A 22 -8.66 -1.52 38.45
CA PRO A 22 -8.14 -2.14 39.66
C PRO A 22 -9.23 -2.30 40.75
N ALA A 23 -9.10 -3.35 41.55
CA ALA A 23 -10.01 -3.58 42.67
C ALA A 23 -10.06 -2.38 43.62
N GLY A 24 -11.28 -1.99 44.04
CA GLY A 24 -11.51 -0.85 44.93
C GLY A 24 -11.65 0.50 44.24
N PHE A 25 -11.60 0.54 42.90
CA PHE A 25 -11.83 1.75 42.10
C PHE A 25 -13.10 1.63 41.26
N THR A 26 -13.71 2.78 40.95
CA THR A 26 -14.80 2.93 39.98
C THR A 26 -14.39 3.96 38.94
N LEU A 27 -14.88 3.81 37.70
CA LEU A 27 -14.67 4.79 36.64
C LEU A 27 -15.52 6.04 36.80
N GLY A 28 -16.56 5.99 37.64
CA GLY A 28 -17.46 7.13 37.84
C GLY A 28 -18.14 7.54 36.54
N ASP A 29 -17.86 8.76 36.08
CA ASP A 29 -18.37 9.36 34.85
C ASP A 29 -17.43 9.20 33.64
N LEU A 30 -16.26 8.55 33.80
CA LEU A 30 -15.34 8.28 32.70
C LEU A 30 -15.92 7.25 31.73
N THR A 31 -15.88 7.57 30.44
CA THR A 31 -16.33 6.68 29.38
C THR A 31 -15.18 5.84 28.81
N LEU A 32 -15.51 4.76 28.10
CA LEU A 32 -14.52 4.02 27.31
C LEU A 32 -13.75 4.91 26.32
N GLN A 33 -14.40 5.94 25.77
CA GLN A 33 -13.73 6.88 24.86
C GLN A 33 -12.68 7.72 25.58
N ASP A 34 -12.96 8.18 26.79
CA ASP A 34 -12.01 8.96 27.60
C ASP A 34 -10.77 8.12 27.93
N VAL A 35 -10.99 6.86 28.32
CA VAL A 35 -9.90 5.93 28.65
C VAL A 35 -9.07 5.60 27.40
N ILE A 36 -9.71 5.36 26.25
CA ILE A 36 -8.99 5.13 24.98
C ILE A 36 -8.20 6.38 24.58
N ALA A 37 -8.77 7.58 24.68
CA ALA A 37 -8.10 8.82 24.32
C ALA A 37 -6.87 9.05 25.20
N ALA A 38 -7.01 8.90 26.52
CA ALA A 38 -5.91 9.00 27.48
C ALA A 38 -4.83 7.94 27.22
N GLY A 39 -5.23 6.70 26.92
CA GLY A 39 -4.30 5.62 26.58
C GLY A 39 -3.53 5.88 25.27
N VAL A 40 -4.20 6.37 24.24
CA VAL A 40 -3.56 6.75 22.96
C VAL A 40 -2.57 7.89 23.17
N ASP A 41 -2.94 8.91 23.96
CA ASP A 41 -2.03 10.02 24.25
C ASP A 41 -0.81 9.56 25.04
N ALA A 42 -1.00 8.72 26.06
CA ALA A 42 0.09 8.11 26.82
C ALA A 42 1.01 7.24 25.94
N LEU A 43 0.47 6.60 24.90
CA LEU A 43 1.22 5.78 23.95
C LEU A 43 1.79 6.57 22.75
N ARG A 44 1.54 7.88 22.66
CA ARG A 44 1.98 8.74 21.55
C ARG A 44 3.47 8.57 21.20
N PRO A 45 4.42 8.50 22.15
CA PRO A 45 5.85 8.31 21.84
C PRO A 45 6.18 6.96 21.17
N ARG A 46 5.27 5.98 21.26
CA ARG A 46 5.45 4.62 20.70
C ARG A 46 4.76 4.44 19.34
N LEU A 47 3.92 5.41 18.95
CA LEU A 47 3.23 5.40 17.66
C LEU A 47 4.23 5.54 16.51
N LEU A 48 3.88 4.95 15.37
CA LEU A 48 4.70 5.02 14.18
C LEU A 48 4.30 6.26 13.39
N PRO A 49 5.25 7.17 13.08
CA PRO A 49 4.94 8.34 12.27
C PRO A 49 4.61 7.91 10.83
N LEU A 50 3.63 8.57 10.24
CA LEU A 50 3.26 8.39 8.84
C LEU A 50 3.57 9.68 8.08
N ILE A 51 4.25 9.53 6.95
CA ILE A 51 4.42 10.60 5.96
C ILE A 51 3.07 10.80 5.29
N ASP A 52 2.56 12.03 5.29
CA ASP A 52 1.31 12.39 4.65
C ASP A 52 1.47 12.61 3.12
N ALA A 53 0.38 12.94 2.44
CA ALA A 53 0.38 13.16 0.99
C ALA A 53 1.34 14.29 0.56
N ALA A 54 1.42 15.38 1.33
CA ALA A 54 2.33 16.47 1.04
C ALA A 54 3.79 16.04 1.19
N GLY A 55 4.13 15.32 2.26
CA GLY A 55 5.45 14.76 2.48
C GLY A 55 5.86 13.77 1.39
N VAL A 56 4.97 12.87 0.99
CA VAL A 56 5.24 11.92 -0.12
C VAL A 56 5.42 12.66 -1.45
N PHE A 57 4.62 13.69 -1.72
CA PHE A 57 4.79 14.54 -2.89
C PHE A 57 6.16 15.24 -2.89
N HIS A 58 6.58 15.83 -1.77
CA HIS A 58 7.88 16.48 -1.66
C HIS A 58 9.05 15.52 -1.82
N GLU A 59 8.93 14.29 -1.31
CA GLU A 59 9.90 13.23 -1.55
C GLU A 59 10.04 12.90 -3.03
N PHE A 60 8.92 12.78 -3.75
CA PHE A 60 8.96 12.57 -5.20
C PHE A 60 9.58 13.74 -5.96
N GLU A 61 9.19 14.99 -5.65
CA GLU A 61 9.72 16.17 -6.34
C GLU A 61 11.23 16.31 -6.13
N ALA A 62 11.71 16.13 -4.90
CA ALA A 62 13.14 16.09 -4.61
C ALA A 62 13.81 14.94 -5.38
N ALA A 63 13.20 13.75 -5.39
CA ALA A 63 13.76 12.60 -6.09
C ALA A 63 13.93 12.82 -7.58
N LEU A 64 12.91 13.36 -8.22
CA LEU A 64 12.87 13.66 -9.65
C LEU A 64 13.82 14.80 -10.01
N ALA A 65 13.94 15.84 -9.17
CA ALA A 65 14.85 16.95 -9.41
C ALA A 65 16.33 16.54 -9.30
N GLU A 66 16.65 15.65 -8.34
CA GLU A 66 18.01 15.20 -8.07
C GLU A 66 18.41 13.95 -8.87
N GLY A 67 17.44 13.31 -9.57
CA GLY A 67 17.67 12.05 -10.27
C GLY A 67 17.99 10.88 -9.34
N ARG A 68 17.48 10.89 -8.10
CA ARG A 68 17.69 9.81 -7.11
C ARG A 68 16.57 8.76 -7.17
N PRO A 69 16.86 7.50 -6.81
CA PRO A 69 15.83 6.48 -6.69
C PRO A 69 14.80 6.83 -5.62
N LEU A 70 13.52 6.54 -5.92
CA LEU A 70 12.45 6.57 -4.94
C LEU A 70 11.35 5.60 -5.33
N SER A 71 11.00 4.68 -4.43
CA SER A 71 9.83 3.83 -4.57
C SER A 71 8.85 4.05 -3.42
N VAL A 72 7.57 4.21 -3.78
CA VAL A 72 6.45 4.20 -2.84
C VAL A 72 5.60 2.97 -3.16
N VAL A 73 5.66 1.97 -2.28
CA VAL A 73 4.89 0.73 -2.41
C VAL A 73 3.76 0.71 -1.38
N ARG A 74 2.69 -0.07 -1.61
CA ARG A 74 1.53 -0.08 -0.71
C ARG A 74 1.19 -1.50 -0.29
N LEU A 75 0.86 -1.68 0.99
CA LEU A 75 0.39 -2.95 1.55
C LEU A 75 -1.10 -2.85 1.87
N GLY A 76 -1.91 -3.50 1.04
CA GLY A 76 -3.32 -3.77 1.32
C GLY A 76 -3.52 -5.09 2.06
N ASP A 77 -4.76 -5.52 2.15
CA ASP A 77 -5.11 -6.87 2.62
C ASP A 77 -4.50 -7.96 1.74
N GLY A 78 -4.48 -7.76 0.41
CA GLY A 78 -3.87 -8.68 -0.53
C GLY A 78 -2.40 -8.98 -0.24
N GLU A 79 -1.58 -7.92 -0.14
CA GLU A 79 -0.15 -8.05 0.16
C GLU A 79 0.10 -8.63 1.56
N LEU A 80 -0.69 -8.23 2.56
CA LEU A 80 -0.54 -8.74 3.93
C LEU A 80 -0.91 -10.23 4.03
N LEU A 81 -1.98 -10.65 3.34
CA LEU A 81 -2.38 -12.05 3.28
C LEU A 81 -1.35 -12.89 2.52
N ALA A 82 -0.82 -12.37 1.41
CA ALA A 82 0.30 -12.98 0.68
C ALA A 82 1.57 -13.11 1.54
N LEU A 83 1.91 -12.11 2.36
CA LEU A 83 3.03 -12.23 3.29
C LEU A 83 2.75 -13.24 4.42
N SER A 84 1.48 -13.46 4.75
CA SER A 84 1.08 -14.27 5.91
C SER A 84 1.07 -15.78 5.66
N HIS A 85 0.98 -16.26 4.40
CA HIS A 85 0.82 -17.70 4.16
C HIS A 85 2.07 -18.49 4.59
N ASP A 86 1.81 -19.53 5.37
CA ASP A 86 2.78 -20.41 6.03
C ASP A 86 3.80 -19.64 6.91
N ARG A 87 3.44 -18.42 7.34
CA ARG A 87 4.20 -17.61 8.31
C ARG A 87 3.37 -17.23 9.54
N VAL A 88 2.12 -16.86 9.31
CA VAL A 88 1.13 -16.47 10.33
C VAL A 88 -0.11 -17.36 10.22
N TYR A 89 -0.54 -17.64 8.99
CA TYR A 89 -1.68 -18.52 8.72
C TYR A 89 -1.25 -19.65 7.78
N GLU A 90 -1.84 -20.83 7.97
CA GLU A 90 -1.76 -21.92 7.00
C GLU A 90 -2.21 -21.44 5.61
N ALA A 91 -1.50 -21.81 4.55
CA ALA A 91 -1.84 -21.43 3.18
C ALA A 91 -3.29 -21.81 2.78
N ALA A 92 -3.82 -22.90 3.34
CA ALA A 92 -5.21 -23.30 3.12
C ALA A 92 -6.22 -22.31 3.70
N VAL A 93 -5.90 -21.68 4.83
CA VAL A 93 -6.72 -20.60 5.42
C VAL A 93 -6.67 -19.38 4.52
N VAL A 94 -5.48 -18.97 4.10
CA VAL A 94 -5.31 -17.81 3.20
C VAL A 94 -6.05 -18.01 1.88
N ARG A 95 -5.95 -19.18 1.24
CA ARG A 95 -6.73 -19.49 0.01
C ARG A 95 -8.23 -19.35 0.20
N ARG A 96 -8.75 -19.81 1.35
CA ARG A 96 -10.18 -19.78 1.65
C ARG A 96 -10.67 -18.36 1.94
N GLU A 97 -9.89 -17.60 2.70
CA GLU A 97 -10.27 -16.24 3.13
C GLU A 97 -9.96 -15.19 2.05
N ALA A 98 -9.04 -15.48 1.12
CA ALA A 98 -8.57 -14.55 0.11
C ALA A 98 -8.48 -15.17 -1.30
N PRO A 99 -9.61 -15.69 -1.86
CA PRO A 99 -9.62 -16.27 -3.20
C PRO A 99 -9.23 -15.26 -4.30
N PHE A 100 -9.35 -13.96 -4.01
CA PHE A 100 -9.01 -12.87 -4.93
C PHE A 100 -7.50 -12.72 -5.19
N LEU A 101 -6.61 -13.32 -4.37
CA LEU A 101 -5.16 -13.18 -4.53
C LEU A 101 -4.66 -13.66 -5.90
N ALA A 102 -5.28 -14.70 -6.45
CA ALA A 102 -4.94 -15.20 -7.79
C ALA A 102 -5.19 -14.13 -8.86
N GLY A 103 -6.30 -13.39 -8.77
CA GLY A 103 -6.59 -12.24 -9.63
C GLY A 103 -5.69 -11.04 -9.36
N ALA A 104 -5.20 -10.88 -8.13
CA ALA A 104 -4.21 -9.88 -7.76
C ALA A 104 -2.76 -10.27 -8.13
N GLY A 105 -2.57 -11.40 -8.80
CA GLY A 105 -1.29 -11.81 -9.38
C GLY A 105 -0.47 -12.81 -8.56
N MET A 106 -1.01 -13.39 -7.48
CA MET A 106 -0.33 -14.41 -6.68
C MET A 106 -1.23 -15.62 -6.38
N ALA A 107 -0.76 -16.82 -6.74
CA ALA A 107 -1.37 -18.06 -6.29
C ALA A 107 -0.79 -18.47 -4.92
N VAL A 108 -1.62 -18.99 -4.01
CA VAL A 108 -1.19 -19.43 -2.67
C VAL A 108 -1.30 -20.95 -2.56
N PRO A 109 -0.25 -21.69 -2.18
CA PRO A 109 1.02 -21.19 -1.67
C PRO A 109 2.01 -20.90 -2.81
N ASP A 110 2.73 -19.78 -2.66
CA ASP A 110 3.92 -19.50 -3.46
C ASP A 110 4.95 -18.84 -2.53
N HIS A 111 5.90 -19.63 -2.06
CA HIS A 111 6.90 -19.16 -1.08
C HIS A 111 7.95 -18.27 -1.75
N ALA A 112 8.28 -18.53 -3.01
CA ALA A 112 9.23 -17.71 -3.77
C ALA A 112 8.65 -16.32 -4.03
N ALA A 113 7.39 -16.23 -4.44
CA ALA A 113 6.70 -14.96 -4.63
C ALA A 113 6.54 -14.20 -3.32
N ARG A 114 6.21 -14.88 -2.21
CA ARG A 114 6.17 -14.28 -0.86
C ARG A 114 7.52 -13.69 -0.47
N ASP A 115 8.59 -14.46 -0.62
CA ASP A 115 9.92 -14.04 -0.19
C ASP A 115 10.42 -12.88 -1.07
N ARG A 116 10.08 -12.87 -2.37
CA ARG A 116 10.34 -11.75 -3.29
C ARG A 116 9.54 -10.49 -2.91
N LEU A 117 8.28 -10.64 -2.52
CA LEU A 117 7.46 -9.55 -1.99
C LEU A 117 8.06 -8.97 -0.70
N ALA A 118 8.47 -9.84 0.23
CA ALA A 118 9.11 -9.42 1.48
C ALA A 118 10.44 -8.69 1.24
N ALA A 119 11.23 -9.12 0.25
CA ALA A 119 12.46 -8.42 -0.15
C ALA A 119 12.15 -7.02 -0.70
N ALA A 120 11.15 -6.90 -1.57
CA ALA A 120 10.72 -5.62 -2.13
C ALA A 120 10.26 -4.63 -1.05
N VAL A 121 9.49 -5.11 -0.06
CA VAL A 121 9.04 -4.27 1.07
C VAL A 121 10.24 -3.73 1.87
N ARG A 122 11.28 -4.53 2.09
CA ARG A 122 12.50 -4.07 2.79
C ARG A 122 13.28 -3.02 2.00
N GLN A 123 13.28 -3.13 0.68
CA GLN A 123 14.05 -2.25 -0.21
C GLN A 123 13.30 -0.97 -0.58
N ALA A 124 11.97 -0.95 -0.45
CA ALA A 124 11.17 0.20 -0.80
C ALA A 124 11.55 1.45 0.00
N SER A 125 11.53 2.61 -0.66
CA SER A 125 11.90 3.87 -0.01
C SER A 125 10.85 4.34 0.99
N ILE A 126 9.56 4.13 0.67
CA ILE A 126 8.42 4.42 1.53
C ILE A 126 7.39 3.28 1.38
N VAL A 127 6.85 2.80 2.51
CA VAL A 127 5.87 1.72 2.55
C VAL A 127 4.53 2.23 3.07
N GLY A 128 3.50 2.17 2.25
CA GLY A 128 2.12 2.45 2.61
C GLY A 128 1.53 1.31 3.43
N VAL A 129 1.00 1.60 4.62
CA VAL A 129 0.40 0.63 5.53
C VAL A 129 -1.07 0.95 5.82
N PRO A 130 -1.93 -0.05 6.09
CA PRO A 130 -3.34 0.21 6.25
C PRO A 130 -3.67 0.78 7.63
N LEU A 131 -4.52 1.81 7.66
CA LEU A 131 -5.05 2.39 8.90
C LEU A 131 -6.28 1.63 9.43
N SER A 132 -6.98 0.91 8.54
CA SER A 132 -8.13 0.09 8.89
C SER A 132 -7.79 -0.92 9.98
N ARG A 133 -8.65 -1.00 10.99
CA ARG A 133 -8.55 -1.95 12.12
C ARG A 133 -9.24 -3.29 11.85
N ARG A 134 -9.75 -3.53 10.63
CA ARG A 134 -10.32 -4.82 10.22
C ARG A 134 -9.23 -5.90 10.22
N ARG A 135 -9.61 -7.15 10.49
CA ARG A 135 -8.72 -8.31 10.74
C ARG A 135 -7.51 -8.42 9.80
N HIS A 136 -7.71 -8.30 8.49
CA HIS A 136 -6.65 -8.52 7.48
C HIS A 136 -5.83 -7.27 7.14
N TYR A 137 -5.99 -6.18 7.89
CA TYR A 137 -5.31 -4.91 7.67
C TYR A 137 -4.35 -4.60 8.84
N GLY A 138 -4.59 -3.53 9.62
CA GLY A 138 -3.72 -3.09 10.70
C GLY A 138 -3.37 -4.17 11.73
N PRO A 139 -4.30 -5.03 12.18
CA PRO A 139 -3.99 -6.14 13.09
C PRO A 139 -3.05 -7.19 12.47
N LEU A 140 -3.13 -7.44 11.15
CA LEU A 140 -2.29 -8.41 10.45
C LEU A 140 -0.92 -7.84 10.07
N LEU A 141 -0.79 -6.52 9.94
CA LEU A 141 0.44 -5.84 9.51
C LEU A 141 1.67 -6.26 10.30
N GLY A 142 1.63 -6.15 11.63
CA GLY A 142 2.75 -6.50 12.51
C GLY A 142 3.15 -7.98 12.37
N PRO A 143 2.23 -8.93 12.57
CA PRO A 143 2.51 -10.35 12.39
C PRO A 143 3.03 -10.72 10.98
N ALA A 144 2.45 -10.16 9.92
CA ALA A 144 2.87 -10.46 8.55
C ALA A 144 4.29 -9.97 8.25
N LEU A 145 4.64 -8.75 8.69
CA LEU A 145 6.01 -8.23 8.55
C LEU A 145 7.01 -9.01 9.40
N ALA A 146 6.69 -9.23 10.68
CA ALA A 146 7.57 -9.94 11.61
C ALA A 146 7.80 -11.40 11.20
N GLY A 147 6.75 -12.11 10.74
CA GLY A 147 6.85 -13.49 10.24
C GLY A 147 7.76 -13.63 9.02
N ASN A 148 7.99 -12.53 8.30
CA ASN A 148 8.95 -12.45 7.21
C ASN A 148 10.27 -11.81 7.60
N GLY A 149 10.51 -11.47 8.88
CA GLY A 149 11.76 -10.85 9.35
C GLY A 149 11.92 -9.38 8.93
N ILE A 150 10.83 -8.62 8.95
CA ILE A 150 10.81 -7.17 8.70
C ILE A 150 10.41 -6.46 9.98
N ASP A 151 11.28 -5.59 10.50
CA ASP A 151 10.92 -4.68 11.59
C ASP A 151 10.17 -3.49 11.02
N ILE A 152 8.90 -3.33 11.39
CA ILE A 152 8.10 -2.19 10.96
C ILE A 152 8.71 -0.84 11.37
N ARG A 153 9.47 -0.80 12.48
CA ARG A 153 10.09 0.43 12.99
C ARG A 153 11.29 0.86 12.16
N SER A 154 11.87 -0.02 11.35
CA SER A 154 12.95 0.34 10.43
C SER A 154 12.43 0.88 9.09
N LEU A 155 11.12 0.88 8.86
CA LEU A 155 10.52 1.34 7.61
C LEU A 155 10.13 2.81 7.70
N ARG A 156 10.22 3.52 6.57
CA ARG A 156 9.57 4.82 6.38
C ARG A 156 8.13 4.57 5.93
N LEU A 157 7.16 5.05 6.69
CA LEU A 157 5.77 4.66 6.52
C LEU A 157 4.91 5.80 5.97
N THR A 158 3.90 5.43 5.18
CA THR A 158 2.75 6.27 4.79
C THR A 158 1.47 5.43 4.87
N GLU A 159 0.32 5.94 4.44
CA GLU A 159 -0.90 5.15 4.35
C GLU A 159 -0.96 4.30 3.07
N SER A 160 -1.57 3.11 3.12
CA SER A 160 -1.70 2.24 1.93
C SER A 160 -2.65 2.78 0.85
N THR A 161 -3.38 3.86 1.17
CA THR A 161 -4.25 4.63 0.28
C THR A 161 -3.59 5.91 -0.24
N ILE A 162 -2.28 6.08 -0.06
CA ILE A 162 -1.55 7.30 -0.41
C ILE A 162 -1.75 7.75 -1.86
N ASN A 163 -1.94 6.81 -2.79
CA ASN A 163 -2.27 7.09 -4.19
C ASN A 163 -3.58 7.90 -4.33
N TYR A 164 -4.61 7.54 -3.54
CA TYR A 164 -5.87 8.29 -3.51
C TYR A 164 -5.70 9.64 -2.82
N SER A 165 -4.94 9.71 -1.73
CA SER A 165 -4.69 10.97 -1.04
C SER A 165 -3.91 11.96 -1.91
N LEU A 166 -2.90 11.50 -2.67
CA LEU A 166 -2.21 12.31 -3.67
C LEU A 166 -3.17 12.80 -4.76
N TYR A 167 -4.09 11.94 -5.22
CA TYR A 167 -5.10 12.29 -6.23
C TYR A 167 -6.11 13.33 -5.72
N GLN A 168 -6.75 13.07 -4.59
CA GLN A 168 -7.79 13.93 -4.01
C GLN A 168 -7.29 15.31 -3.61
N THR A 169 -6.01 15.42 -3.22
CA THR A 169 -5.36 16.69 -2.90
C THR A 169 -4.81 17.44 -4.13
N GLY A 170 -4.96 16.86 -5.34
CA GLY A 170 -4.42 17.43 -6.58
C GLY A 170 -2.90 17.34 -6.71
N LEU A 171 -2.21 16.74 -5.73
CA LEU A 171 -0.75 16.60 -5.73
C LEU A 171 -0.27 15.60 -6.78
N LEU A 172 -1.07 14.58 -7.12
CA LEU A 172 -0.74 13.63 -8.18
C LEU A 172 -0.68 14.31 -9.55
N ALA A 173 -1.66 15.17 -9.87
CA ALA A 173 -1.67 15.94 -11.11
C ALA A 173 -0.40 16.81 -11.22
N ARG A 174 -0.06 17.50 -10.13
CA ARG A 174 1.17 18.30 -10.04
C ARG A 174 2.44 17.47 -10.20
N LEU A 175 2.47 16.27 -9.62
CA LEU A 175 3.61 15.35 -9.72
C LEU A 175 3.83 14.85 -11.15
N MET A 176 2.75 14.60 -11.90
CA MET A 176 2.82 14.13 -13.29
C MET A 176 3.11 15.27 -14.29
N GLN A 177 2.80 16.51 -13.94
CA GLN A 177 2.90 17.64 -14.86
C GLN A 177 4.33 17.85 -15.35
N GLY A 178 4.52 17.90 -16.67
CA GLY A 178 5.84 18.10 -17.29
C GLY A 178 6.81 16.92 -17.14
N ARG A 179 6.34 15.76 -16.63
CA ARG A 179 7.15 14.53 -16.52
C ARG A 179 6.81 13.54 -17.62
N ARG A 180 7.81 12.78 -18.05
CA ARG A 180 7.64 11.64 -18.95
C ARG A 180 7.21 10.42 -18.14
N LEU A 181 6.01 9.93 -18.40
CA LEU A 181 5.39 8.85 -17.64
C LEU A 181 5.59 7.51 -18.32
N LEU A 182 5.91 6.48 -17.53
CA LEU A 182 5.77 5.07 -17.90
C LEU A 182 4.58 4.49 -17.13
N VAL A 183 3.60 3.92 -17.82
CA VAL A 183 2.43 3.31 -17.18
C VAL A 183 2.51 1.79 -17.31
N ILE A 184 2.46 1.08 -16.19
CA ILE A 184 2.65 -0.38 -16.13
C ILE A 184 1.43 -1.02 -15.48
N GLY A 185 0.87 -2.07 -16.10
CA GLY A 185 -0.27 -2.78 -15.54
C GLY A 185 -1.32 -3.20 -16.55
N ASN A 186 -2.31 -3.97 -16.10
CA ASN A 186 -3.36 -4.47 -17.00
C ASN A 186 -4.26 -3.34 -17.52
N ALA A 187 -4.58 -2.36 -16.67
CA ALA A 187 -5.31 -1.15 -17.07
C ALA A 187 -4.44 -0.11 -17.80
N ALA A 188 -3.12 -0.33 -17.91
CA ALA A 188 -2.19 0.68 -18.39
C ALA A 188 -2.52 1.27 -19.77
N PRO A 189 -2.98 0.50 -20.79
CA PRO A 189 -3.37 1.09 -22.07
C PRO A 189 -4.51 2.12 -21.94
N GLY A 190 -5.53 1.80 -21.13
CA GLY A 190 -6.66 2.70 -20.87
C GLY A 190 -6.24 3.91 -20.04
N THR A 191 -5.51 3.70 -18.96
CA THR A 191 -4.97 4.78 -18.11
C THR A 191 -4.06 5.72 -18.91
N ALA A 192 -3.17 5.18 -19.75
CA ALA A 192 -2.29 5.95 -20.60
C ALA A 192 -3.04 6.82 -21.61
N ALA A 193 -4.05 6.25 -22.29
CA ALA A 193 -4.88 7.01 -23.23
C ALA A 193 -5.59 8.19 -22.54
N ARG A 194 -6.09 7.98 -21.31
CA ARG A 194 -6.74 9.02 -20.51
C ARG A 194 -5.76 10.10 -20.08
N LEU A 195 -4.60 9.72 -19.55
CA LEU A 195 -3.55 10.66 -19.16
C LEU A 195 -3.06 11.50 -20.35
N ALA A 196 -2.82 10.87 -21.50
CA ALA A 196 -2.42 11.58 -22.72
C ALA A 196 -3.49 12.57 -23.19
N ALA A 197 -4.78 12.18 -23.16
CA ALA A 197 -5.89 13.06 -23.50
C ALA A 197 -6.02 14.27 -22.54
N ALA A 198 -5.59 14.12 -21.29
CA ALA A 198 -5.50 15.20 -20.31
C ALA A 198 -4.22 16.05 -20.42
N GLY A 199 -3.34 15.77 -21.39
CA GLY A 199 -2.14 16.55 -21.66
C GLY A 199 -0.87 16.10 -20.94
N TYR A 200 -0.90 14.95 -20.25
CA TYR A 200 0.30 14.37 -19.64
C TYR A 200 1.16 13.62 -20.66
N ALA A 201 2.48 13.70 -20.53
CA ALA A 201 3.41 13.06 -21.45
C ALA A 201 3.61 11.58 -21.12
N VAL A 202 2.75 10.71 -21.65
CA VAL A 202 2.94 9.25 -21.55
C VAL A 202 3.91 8.79 -22.62
N THR A 203 5.07 8.27 -22.20
CA THR A 203 6.21 7.91 -23.07
C THR A 203 6.40 6.41 -23.22
N GLY A 204 5.73 5.61 -22.39
CA GLY A 204 5.74 4.15 -22.49
C GLY A 204 4.54 3.53 -21.78
N VAL A 205 4.16 2.35 -22.27
CA VAL A 205 3.11 1.52 -21.68
C VAL A 205 3.60 0.07 -21.66
N ILE A 206 3.57 -0.58 -20.50
CA ILE A 206 3.89 -2.00 -20.36
C ILE A 206 2.64 -2.73 -19.86
N SER A 207 2.11 -3.62 -20.70
CA SER A 207 0.89 -4.39 -20.45
C SER A 207 0.86 -5.67 -21.30
N PRO A 208 0.24 -6.77 -20.83
CA PRO A 208 -0.31 -6.96 -19.49
C PRO A 208 0.79 -7.24 -18.46
N VAL A 209 0.41 -7.34 -17.19
CA VAL A 209 1.23 -7.93 -16.11
C VAL A 209 0.45 -9.08 -15.50
N ARG A 210 0.85 -10.32 -15.82
CA ARG A 210 0.16 -11.56 -15.41
C ARG A 210 0.79 -12.17 -14.17
N GLY A 211 0.73 -11.44 -13.06
CA GLY A 211 1.25 -11.93 -11.78
C GLY A 211 2.77 -11.98 -11.72
N PHE A 212 3.29 -12.80 -10.81
CA PHE A 212 4.73 -12.87 -10.53
C PHE A 212 5.59 -13.39 -11.68
N ALA A 213 5.03 -14.21 -12.56
CA ALA A 213 5.75 -14.78 -13.70
C ALA A 213 6.21 -13.71 -14.71
N ASP A 214 5.51 -12.56 -14.77
CA ASP A 214 5.80 -11.49 -15.70
C ASP A 214 6.76 -10.43 -15.14
N ILE A 215 7.10 -10.47 -13.86
CA ILE A 215 7.86 -9.39 -13.21
C ILE A 215 9.21 -9.16 -13.91
N ASP A 216 9.95 -10.22 -14.22
CA ASP A 216 11.28 -10.08 -14.83
C ASP A 216 11.21 -9.48 -16.23
N ARG A 217 10.19 -9.88 -17.02
CA ARG A 217 9.92 -9.29 -18.33
C ARG A 217 9.62 -7.79 -18.20
N VAL A 218 8.71 -7.44 -17.27
CA VAL A 218 8.27 -6.05 -17.06
C VAL A 218 9.44 -5.17 -16.60
N ILE A 219 10.26 -5.66 -15.67
CA ILE A 219 11.47 -4.97 -15.21
C ILE A 219 12.44 -4.78 -16.38
N GLY A 220 12.66 -5.81 -17.21
CA GLY A 220 13.52 -5.74 -18.38
C GLY A 220 13.04 -4.72 -19.44
N GLU A 221 11.74 -4.70 -19.74
CA GLU A 221 11.15 -3.72 -20.66
C GLU A 221 11.27 -2.29 -20.13
N ALA A 222 11.00 -2.08 -18.84
CA ALA A 222 11.17 -0.78 -18.20
C ALA A 222 12.65 -0.34 -18.18
N ALA A 223 13.58 -1.26 -17.93
CA ALA A 223 15.02 -1.00 -17.96
C ALA A 223 15.50 -0.59 -19.36
N ALA A 224 15.00 -1.25 -20.41
CA ALA A 224 15.28 -0.88 -21.80
C ALA A 224 14.76 0.52 -22.15
N ALA A 225 13.64 0.92 -21.56
CA ALA A 225 13.04 2.24 -21.71
C ALA A 225 13.55 3.29 -20.69
N ARG A 226 14.56 2.97 -19.85
CA ARG A 226 14.94 3.84 -18.72
C ARG A 226 15.18 5.30 -19.10
N ASP A 227 15.75 5.58 -20.28
CA ASP A 227 16.11 6.94 -20.66
C ASP A 227 14.92 7.73 -21.23
N SER A 228 13.76 7.09 -21.44
CA SER A 228 12.55 7.70 -22.01
C SER A 228 11.54 8.20 -20.99
N TYR A 229 11.64 7.81 -19.71
CA TYR A 229 10.69 8.22 -18.66
C TYR A 229 11.38 8.71 -17.38
N ASP A 230 10.65 9.52 -16.63
CA ASP A 230 11.07 10.11 -15.34
C ASP A 230 10.36 9.41 -14.17
N LEU A 231 9.06 9.14 -14.32
CA LEU A 231 8.19 8.55 -13.29
C LEU A 231 7.45 7.32 -13.83
N ALA A 232 7.51 6.21 -13.10
CA ALA A 232 6.72 5.02 -13.37
C ALA A 232 5.46 4.95 -12.47
N LEU A 233 4.31 4.74 -13.08
CA LEU A 233 3.03 4.46 -12.41
C LEU A 233 2.70 2.98 -12.58
N VAL A 234 2.72 2.21 -11.48
CA VAL A 234 2.65 0.75 -11.51
C VAL A 234 1.35 0.25 -10.90
N ALA A 235 0.44 -0.32 -11.71
CA ALA A 235 -0.86 -0.83 -11.30
C ALA A 235 -1.03 -2.30 -11.71
N ALA A 236 -0.39 -3.19 -10.96
CA ALA A 236 -0.25 -4.61 -11.32
C ALA A 236 -0.64 -5.59 -10.19
N GLY A 237 -1.50 -5.17 -9.25
CA GLY A 237 -1.81 -5.98 -8.06
C GLY A 237 -0.57 -6.15 -7.17
N ILE A 238 -0.41 -7.32 -6.55
CA ILE A 238 0.73 -7.62 -5.65
C ILE A 238 2.09 -7.45 -6.36
N PRO A 239 2.27 -7.87 -7.64
CA PRO A 239 3.48 -7.58 -8.40
C PRO A 239 3.92 -6.10 -8.43
N ALA A 240 3.00 -5.14 -8.26
CA ALA A 240 3.32 -3.72 -8.29
C ALA A 240 4.35 -3.33 -7.24
N VAL A 241 4.27 -3.93 -6.04
CA VAL A 241 5.24 -3.71 -4.95
C VAL A 241 6.64 -4.10 -5.39
N VAL A 242 6.78 -5.27 -6.01
CA VAL A 242 8.08 -5.79 -6.46
C VAL A 242 8.63 -4.98 -7.62
N ILE A 243 7.79 -4.68 -8.61
CA ILE A 243 8.19 -3.90 -9.79
C ILE A 243 8.64 -2.49 -9.35
N ALA A 244 7.82 -1.77 -8.56
CA ALA A 244 8.16 -0.41 -8.14
C ALA A 244 9.44 -0.36 -7.29
N ALA A 245 9.62 -1.31 -6.37
CA ALA A 245 10.86 -1.40 -5.58
C ALA A 245 12.09 -1.66 -6.46
N ALA A 246 12.00 -2.60 -7.41
CA ALA A 246 13.08 -2.94 -8.32
C ALA A 246 13.46 -1.78 -9.25
N LEU A 247 12.47 -1.06 -9.81
CA LEU A 247 12.77 0.10 -10.68
C LEU A 247 13.59 1.18 -9.98
N ALA A 248 13.31 1.42 -8.70
CA ALA A 248 14.11 2.33 -7.88
C ALA A 248 15.49 1.73 -7.57
N ALA A 249 15.54 0.53 -7.00
CA ALA A 249 16.78 -0.08 -6.51
C ALA A 249 17.80 -0.40 -7.62
N GLU A 250 17.32 -0.84 -8.78
CA GLU A 250 18.17 -1.34 -9.87
C GLU A 250 18.47 -0.27 -10.92
N PHE A 251 17.54 0.67 -11.16
CA PHE A 251 17.65 1.63 -12.27
C PHE A 251 17.57 3.10 -11.85
N GLY A 252 17.55 3.39 -10.54
CA GLY A 252 17.59 4.78 -10.06
C GLY A 252 16.29 5.55 -10.31
N LYS A 253 15.16 4.88 -10.56
CA LYS A 253 13.91 5.53 -10.98
C LYS A 253 13.00 5.92 -9.82
N ALA A 254 12.15 6.92 -10.09
CA ALA A 254 10.98 7.21 -9.28
C ALA A 254 9.83 6.29 -9.71
N ALA A 255 9.25 5.55 -8.78
CA ALA A 255 8.15 4.62 -9.04
C ALA A 255 7.08 4.69 -7.94
N LEU A 256 5.82 4.80 -8.37
CA LEU A 256 4.65 4.79 -7.49
C LEU A 256 3.83 3.54 -7.78
N ASP A 257 3.63 2.72 -6.76
CA ASP A 257 2.56 1.72 -6.78
C ASP A 257 1.21 2.44 -6.81
N PHE A 258 0.57 2.39 -7.97
CA PHE A 258 -0.58 3.21 -8.35
C PHE A 258 -1.91 2.51 -8.07
N GLY A 259 -1.89 1.18 -7.91
CA GLY A 259 -3.05 0.38 -7.55
C GLY A 259 -4.29 0.60 -8.41
N HIS A 260 -5.47 0.44 -7.81
CA HIS A 260 -6.77 0.60 -8.47
C HIS A 260 -7.09 2.02 -8.91
N LEU A 261 -6.29 3.03 -8.55
CA LEU A 261 -6.46 4.38 -9.10
C LEU A 261 -6.30 4.38 -10.64
N ALA A 262 -5.49 3.46 -11.18
CA ALA A 262 -5.40 3.24 -12.62
C ALA A 262 -6.75 2.88 -13.25
N ASP A 263 -7.52 1.98 -12.61
CA ASP A 263 -8.85 1.57 -13.08
C ASP A 263 -9.83 2.74 -13.00
N HIS A 264 -9.79 3.50 -11.90
CA HIS A 264 -10.59 4.71 -11.74
C HIS A 264 -10.31 5.71 -12.87
N ILE A 265 -9.05 6.03 -13.14
CA ILE A 265 -8.67 6.96 -14.21
C ILE A 265 -9.07 6.42 -15.59
N ALA A 266 -8.86 5.12 -15.86
CA ALA A 266 -9.22 4.50 -17.12
C ALA A 266 -10.73 4.60 -17.42
N ALA A 267 -11.56 4.48 -16.38
CA ALA A 267 -13.02 4.49 -16.47
C ALA A 267 -13.64 5.90 -16.57
N ARG A 268 -12.92 6.99 -16.26
CA ARG A 268 -13.47 8.36 -16.26
C ARG A 268 -13.72 8.92 -17.67
N PRO A 269 -14.69 9.83 -17.84
CA PRO A 269 -14.87 10.59 -19.08
C PRO A 269 -13.68 11.53 -19.34
N PRO A 270 -13.43 11.93 -20.61
CA PRO A 270 -12.35 12.87 -20.95
C PRO A 270 -12.47 14.20 -20.19
N GLY A 271 -11.36 14.71 -19.65
CA GLY A 271 -11.28 16.03 -18.99
C GLY A 271 -11.40 16.05 -17.47
N GLU A 272 -11.51 14.90 -16.80
CA GLU A 272 -11.66 14.79 -15.33
C GLU A 272 -10.50 14.05 -14.63
N ILE A 273 -9.25 14.33 -14.99
CA ILE A 273 -8.05 13.78 -14.33
C ILE A 273 -7.41 14.81 -13.42
#